data_AF-A0A6L5Y2Z7-F1
#
_entry.id   AF-A0A6L5Y2Z7-F1
#
_cell.length_a   1.000
_cell.length_b   1.000
_cell.length_c   1.000
_cell.angle_alpha   90.00
_cell.angle_beta   90.00
_cell.angle_gamma   90.00
#
_symmetry.space_group_name_H-M   'P 1'
#
loop_
_entity.id
_entity.type
_entity.pdbx_description
1 polymer ?
#
loop_
_entity_poly.entity_id
_entity_poly.type
_entity_poly.pdbx_seq_one_letter_code
_entity_poly.pdbx_strand_id
1 'polypeptide(L)'
;MSTNQGGTTTGNENLIAFVFCSGDAAGKERLANCGSCKEAVESGFLRDECKNGCVGIGSCIEACKQDAMKLVDGKIIIDPEKCDGCGDCAKEDVCPQLLIRMIPRDATNFIPCSSKEEDDDRTREICGYGCIACGDCVRACPEGAVDIIDNHAVIDYDKCVGCVSCTVKCKKKIIVDTLHDLTALKEKVAFVRCSGGYKPNKKYQELGYEDCCDVVNNVNPKDYDLCTTGCTGLGNCTRVCRYDAIHVVDGTAIVDPDKCVGCKDCTYACPKGLITMVPYGGTKLVPCSSTADYEDKAAVCDSGCIACEDCVNNCPNDAIYMDEKHAVVDPEICEDCNMCQYMCTRYVIKEQVVPESIFLQREALGLTEGE
;
A
#
# COMPACT_ATOMS: atom_id res chain seq x y z
N MET A 1 9.92 43.66 -44.99
CA MET A 1 8.79 42.87 -44.46
C MET A 1 9.35 41.69 -43.70
N SER A 2 8.63 41.21 -42.69
CA SER A 2 9.00 40.17 -41.73
C SER A 2 9.82 40.64 -40.53
N THR A 3 9.14 41.44 -39.72
CA THR A 3 9.10 41.31 -38.25
C THR A 3 8.89 39.86 -37.81
N ASN A 4 9.66 39.39 -36.83
CA ASN A 4 9.12 38.57 -35.76
C ASN A 4 9.85 38.93 -34.45
N GLN A 5 9.18 39.79 -33.67
CA GLN A 5 9.36 39.89 -32.22
C GLN A 5 8.33 38.96 -31.57
N GLY A 6 8.70 38.29 -30.48
CA GLY A 6 7.77 37.56 -29.59
C GLY A 6 8.27 36.13 -29.29
N GLY A 7 8.60 35.73 -28.07
CA GLY A 7 8.51 36.41 -26.79
C GLY A 7 9.51 35.81 -25.80
N THR A 8 9.77 36.55 -24.74
CA THR A 8 10.64 36.22 -23.60
C THR A 8 10.23 34.88 -22.97
N THR A 9 11.09 33.86 -23.08
CA THR A 9 11.04 32.65 -22.25
C THR A 9 11.36 33.05 -20.82
N THR A 10 10.32 33.20 -19.98
CA THR A 10 10.41 33.49 -18.54
C THR A 10 10.51 32.22 -17.69
N GLY A 11 10.67 31.05 -18.31
CA GLY A 11 10.82 29.77 -17.62
C GLY A 11 12.21 29.60 -17.01
N ASN A 12 12.28 28.88 -15.89
CA ASN A 12 13.54 28.43 -15.33
C ASN A 12 13.76 26.97 -15.73
N GLU A 13 14.63 26.74 -16.70
CA GLU A 13 14.92 25.39 -17.22
C GLU A 13 15.48 24.44 -16.15
N ASN A 14 16.02 24.95 -15.04
CA ASN A 14 16.49 24.13 -13.92
C ASN A 14 15.35 23.66 -12.99
N LEU A 15 14.12 24.11 -13.21
CA LEU A 15 12.96 23.72 -12.42
C LEU A 15 11.96 22.92 -13.24
N ILE A 16 11.20 22.08 -12.55
CA ILE A 16 10.07 21.33 -13.07
C ILE A 16 8.89 21.39 -12.10
N ALA A 17 7.68 21.41 -12.65
CA ALA A 17 6.47 21.33 -11.83
C ALA A 17 6.28 19.90 -11.32
N PHE A 18 5.92 19.76 -10.04
CA PHE A 18 5.61 18.48 -9.40
C PHE A 18 4.31 18.57 -8.60
N VAL A 19 3.52 17.51 -8.65
CA VAL A 19 2.21 17.42 -7.99
C VAL A 19 2.34 16.70 -6.66
N PHE A 20 2.18 17.43 -5.56
CA PHE A 20 2.21 16.93 -4.18
C PHE A 20 0.91 16.20 -3.79
N CYS A 21 0.35 15.40 -4.70
CA CYS A 21 -0.82 14.56 -4.46
C CYS A 21 -0.88 13.40 -5.46
N SER A 22 -0.60 12.18 -5.00
CA SER A 22 -0.86 10.93 -5.73
C SER A 22 -2.18 10.26 -5.37
N GLY A 23 -2.90 10.79 -4.38
CA GLY A 23 -4.20 10.28 -3.93
C GLY A 23 -5.38 10.73 -4.79
N ASP A 24 -6.53 10.12 -4.51
CA ASP A 24 -7.84 10.29 -5.12
C ASP A 24 -8.93 10.74 -4.13
N ALA A 25 -8.60 10.77 -2.84
CA ALA A 25 -9.54 11.03 -1.75
C ALA A 25 -10.10 12.46 -1.65
N ALA A 26 -9.70 13.40 -2.50
CA ALA A 26 -10.14 14.81 -2.41
C ALA A 26 -11.46 15.05 -3.16
N GLY A 27 -12.43 14.14 -2.99
CA GLY A 27 -13.79 14.28 -3.54
C GLY A 27 -13.87 14.37 -5.06
N LYS A 28 -12.88 13.83 -5.80
CA LYS A 28 -12.73 14.04 -7.25
C LYS A 28 -13.99 13.68 -8.04
N GLU A 29 -14.65 12.57 -7.70
CA GLU A 29 -15.87 12.11 -8.36
C GLU A 29 -17.05 13.04 -8.08
N ARG A 30 -17.27 13.40 -6.81
CA ARG A 30 -18.34 14.30 -6.39
C ARG A 30 -18.19 15.71 -6.99
N LEU A 31 -16.95 16.18 -7.08
CA LEU A 31 -16.61 17.52 -7.54
C LEU A 31 -16.39 17.60 -9.06
N ALA A 32 -16.49 16.48 -9.79
CA ALA A 32 -16.14 16.40 -11.22
C ALA A 32 -16.86 17.40 -12.14
N ASN A 33 -18.04 17.89 -11.72
CA ASN A 33 -18.86 18.82 -12.49
C ASN A 33 -18.57 20.30 -12.21
N CYS A 34 -17.67 20.62 -11.28
CA CYS A 34 -17.25 22.01 -11.04
C CYS A 34 -16.48 22.55 -12.25
N GLY A 35 -16.70 23.82 -12.59
CA GLY A 35 -16.05 24.47 -13.73
C GLY A 35 -14.59 24.85 -13.48
N SER A 36 -14.12 24.81 -12.24
CA SER A 36 -12.71 25.08 -11.91
C SER A 36 -12.28 24.40 -10.60
N CYS A 37 -10.97 24.25 -10.40
CA CYS A 37 -10.42 23.83 -9.11
C CYS A 37 -10.87 24.75 -7.96
N LYS A 38 -11.01 26.06 -8.22
CA LYS A 38 -11.43 27.04 -7.22
C LYS A 38 -12.85 26.79 -6.75
N GLU A 39 -13.78 26.66 -7.69
CA GLU A 39 -15.18 26.34 -7.40
C GLU A 39 -15.32 25.01 -6.63
N ALA A 40 -14.54 23.99 -7.02
CA ALA A 40 -14.52 22.70 -6.34
C ALA A 40 -14.06 22.81 -4.88
N VAL A 41 -13.00 23.57 -4.60
CA VAL A 41 -12.50 23.78 -3.24
C VAL A 41 -13.47 24.62 -2.39
N GLU A 42 -14.08 25.65 -2.98
CA GLU A 42 -15.08 26.50 -2.32
C GLU A 42 -16.39 25.75 -2.00
N SER A 43 -16.70 24.68 -2.74
CA SER A 43 -17.80 23.76 -2.45
C SER A 43 -17.59 22.93 -1.18
N GLY A 44 -16.36 22.94 -0.64
CA GLY A 44 -15.99 22.23 0.58
C GLY A 44 -15.78 20.73 0.39
N PHE A 45 -15.29 20.10 1.45
CA PHE A 45 -14.97 18.67 1.52
C PHE A 45 -15.89 17.97 2.52
N LEU A 46 -16.33 16.77 2.18
CA LEU A 46 -17.04 15.88 3.10
C LEU A 46 -16.07 15.34 4.15
N ARG A 47 -16.65 14.75 5.21
CA ARG A 47 -15.88 14.18 6.32
C ARG A 47 -14.82 13.20 5.83
N ASP A 48 -15.19 12.29 4.93
CA ASP A 48 -14.33 11.21 4.38
C ASP A 48 -13.51 11.63 3.16
N GLU A 49 -13.33 12.93 2.94
CA GLU A 49 -12.53 13.48 1.84
C GLU A 49 -11.28 14.19 2.35
N CYS A 50 -10.19 14.07 1.60
CA CYS A 50 -8.94 14.77 1.88
C CYS A 50 -9.04 16.25 1.48
N LYS A 51 -9.10 17.14 2.47
CA LYS A 51 -9.11 18.60 2.28
C LYS A 51 -7.82 19.21 1.74
N ASN A 52 -6.74 18.43 1.67
CA ASN A 52 -5.39 18.84 1.27
C ASN A 52 -4.93 18.17 -0.05
N GLY A 53 -5.89 17.65 -0.84
CA GLY A 53 -5.60 16.85 -2.02
C GLY A 53 -6.10 17.49 -3.32
N CYS A 54 -5.66 16.92 -4.44
CA CYS A 54 -6.02 17.43 -5.76
C CYS A 54 -7.47 17.07 -6.07
N VAL A 55 -8.30 18.08 -6.35
CA VAL A 55 -9.73 17.90 -6.72
C VAL A 55 -9.94 17.33 -8.12
N GLY A 56 -8.88 17.18 -8.92
CA GLY A 56 -8.94 16.47 -10.21
C GLY A 56 -9.60 17.24 -11.37
N ILE A 57 -9.90 18.53 -11.22
CA ILE A 57 -10.56 19.33 -12.27
C ILE A 57 -9.61 19.73 -13.40
N GLY A 58 -8.36 20.07 -13.06
CA GLY A 58 -7.33 20.34 -14.07
C GLY A 58 -7.18 21.81 -14.51
N SER A 59 -7.52 22.80 -13.68
CA SER A 59 -7.24 24.22 -13.99
C SER A 59 -5.76 24.52 -14.33
N CYS A 60 -4.84 23.71 -13.82
CA CYS A 60 -3.41 23.78 -14.18
C CYS A 60 -3.11 23.37 -15.63
N ILE A 61 -3.94 22.50 -16.22
CA ILE A 61 -3.81 22.07 -17.62
C ILE A 61 -4.13 23.25 -18.53
N GLU A 62 -5.24 23.96 -18.26
CA GLU A 62 -5.64 25.16 -19.01
C GLU A 62 -4.62 26.29 -18.89
N ALA A 63 -3.97 26.42 -17.73
CA ALA A 63 -2.92 27.41 -17.51
C ALA A 63 -1.59 27.08 -18.22
N CYS A 64 -1.37 25.81 -18.59
CA CYS A 64 -0.09 25.36 -19.16
C CYS A 64 -0.01 25.64 -20.65
N LYS A 65 0.73 26.69 -21.03
CA LYS A 65 0.94 27.06 -22.45
C LYS A 65 1.82 26.09 -23.25
N GLN A 66 2.51 25.18 -22.56
CA GLN A 66 3.40 24.19 -23.18
C GLN A 66 2.71 22.85 -23.45
N ASP A 67 1.42 22.72 -23.10
CA ASP A 67 0.68 21.46 -23.18
C ASP A 67 1.42 20.30 -22.46
N ALA A 68 2.06 20.63 -21.34
CA ALA A 68 2.88 19.71 -20.56
C ALA A 68 2.07 18.91 -19.53
N MET A 69 0.76 19.12 -19.41
CA MET A 69 -0.05 18.52 -18.36
C MET A 69 -1.27 17.78 -18.93
N LYS A 70 -1.62 16.64 -18.33
CA LYS A 70 -2.82 15.88 -18.67
C LYS A 70 -3.45 15.26 -17.43
N LEU A 71 -4.76 15.04 -17.46
CA LEU A 71 -5.48 14.30 -16.42
C LEU A 71 -5.58 12.82 -16.85
N VAL A 72 -5.04 11.91 -16.05
CA VAL A 72 -5.10 10.45 -16.25
C VAL A 72 -5.53 9.83 -14.94
N ASP A 73 -6.64 9.08 -14.95
CA ASP A 73 -7.21 8.43 -13.75
C ASP A 73 -7.35 9.38 -12.55
N GLY A 74 -7.82 10.60 -12.84
CA GLY A 74 -7.99 11.68 -11.85
C GLY A 74 -6.68 12.29 -11.35
N LYS A 75 -5.51 11.90 -11.86
CA LYS A 75 -4.19 12.44 -11.47
C LYS A 75 -3.64 13.34 -12.56
N ILE A 76 -3.03 14.45 -12.14
CA ILE A 76 -2.31 15.33 -13.06
C ILE A 76 -0.94 14.71 -13.34
N ILE A 77 -0.72 14.38 -14.62
CA ILE A 77 0.56 13.87 -15.12
C ILE A 77 1.24 14.99 -15.88
N ILE A 78 2.52 15.21 -15.55
CA ILE A 78 3.35 16.26 -16.15
C ILE A 78 4.36 15.60 -17.08
N ASP A 79 4.44 16.10 -18.31
CA ASP A 79 5.44 15.74 -19.31
C ASP A 79 6.72 16.56 -19.04
N PRO A 80 7.81 15.91 -18.58
CA PRO A 80 9.05 16.60 -18.23
C PRO A 80 9.76 17.22 -19.44
N GLU A 81 9.53 16.71 -20.66
CA GLU A 81 10.15 17.22 -21.89
C GLU A 81 9.51 18.53 -22.35
N LYS A 82 8.22 18.73 -22.04
CA LYS A 82 7.48 19.94 -22.41
C LYS A 82 7.45 21.00 -21.31
N CYS A 83 7.59 20.62 -20.05
CA CYS A 83 7.59 21.57 -18.95
C CYS A 83 8.84 22.46 -19.01
N ASP A 84 8.65 23.77 -19.18
CA ASP A 84 9.71 24.78 -19.26
C ASP A 84 10.06 25.42 -17.89
N GLY A 85 9.43 24.96 -16.81
CA GLY A 85 9.66 25.49 -15.48
C GLY A 85 9.08 26.89 -15.22
N CYS A 86 8.10 27.37 -16.01
CA CYS A 86 7.52 28.71 -15.84
C CYS A 86 6.74 28.93 -14.53
N GLY A 87 6.19 27.86 -13.93
CA GLY A 87 5.45 27.94 -12.66
C GLY A 87 4.04 28.53 -12.74
N ASP A 88 3.49 28.78 -13.94
CA ASP A 88 2.11 29.30 -14.10
C ASP A 88 1.05 28.41 -13.41
N CYS A 89 1.24 27.10 -13.50
CA CYS A 89 0.41 26.08 -12.84
C CYS A 89 0.47 26.11 -11.30
N ALA A 90 1.54 26.62 -10.71
CA ALA A 90 1.78 26.65 -9.27
C ALA A 90 1.19 27.88 -8.56
N LYS A 91 0.66 28.85 -9.33
CA LYS A 91 0.05 30.05 -8.76
C LYS A 91 -1.23 29.71 -8.00
N GLU A 92 -1.49 30.45 -6.93
CA GLU A 92 -2.63 30.22 -6.03
C GLU A 92 -4.00 30.35 -6.73
N ASP A 93 -4.10 31.26 -7.71
CA ASP A 93 -5.32 31.44 -8.52
C ASP A 93 -5.57 30.29 -9.49
N VAL A 94 -4.54 29.49 -9.80
CA VAL A 94 -4.62 28.30 -10.67
C VAL A 94 -4.76 27.01 -9.85
N CYS A 95 -3.95 26.86 -8.81
CA CYS A 95 -3.97 25.73 -7.89
C CYS A 95 -4.34 26.21 -6.47
N PRO A 96 -5.64 26.33 -6.14
CA PRO A 96 -6.10 26.82 -4.83
C PRO A 96 -5.69 25.93 -3.65
N GLN A 97 -5.29 24.68 -3.92
CA GLN A 97 -4.77 23.73 -2.93
C GLN A 97 -3.24 23.78 -2.78
N LEU A 98 -2.54 24.59 -3.58
CA LEU A 98 -1.06 24.74 -3.55
C LEU A 98 -0.29 23.42 -3.68
N LEU A 99 -0.81 22.52 -4.52
CA LEU A 99 -0.26 21.17 -4.71
C LEU A 99 0.79 21.09 -5.79
N ILE A 100 0.85 22.08 -6.68
CA ILE A 100 1.89 22.15 -7.70
C ILE A 100 3.00 23.02 -7.15
N ARG A 101 4.20 22.42 -6.98
CA ARG A 101 5.39 23.15 -6.56
C ARG A 101 6.49 22.98 -7.57
N MET A 102 7.32 24.01 -7.70
CA MET A 102 8.50 23.97 -8.54
C MET A 102 9.65 23.37 -7.75
N ILE A 103 10.30 22.35 -8.31
CA ILE A 103 11.41 21.63 -7.70
C ILE A 103 12.58 21.55 -8.69
N PRO A 104 13.82 21.29 -8.24
CA PRO A 104 14.95 21.08 -9.14
C PRO A 104 14.65 19.96 -10.14
N ARG A 105 15.02 20.19 -11.41
CA ARG A 105 14.76 19.25 -12.50
C ARG A 105 15.52 17.93 -12.34
N ASP A 106 16.66 17.97 -11.67
CA ASP A 106 17.51 16.82 -11.35
C ASP A 106 17.12 16.11 -10.04
N ALA A 107 16.07 16.58 -9.35
CA ALA A 107 15.53 15.86 -8.20
C ALA A 107 15.05 14.46 -8.61
N THR A 108 15.33 13.46 -7.77
CA THR A 108 15.06 12.04 -8.06
C THR A 108 14.05 11.42 -7.11
N ASN A 109 13.93 11.98 -5.91
CA ASN A 109 13.06 11.49 -4.83
C ASN A 109 11.96 12.51 -4.54
N PHE A 110 10.72 12.03 -4.44
CA PHE A 110 9.56 12.91 -4.30
C PHE A 110 8.55 12.37 -3.28
N ILE A 111 7.92 13.27 -2.54
CA ILE A 111 6.86 12.93 -1.59
C ILE A 111 5.53 13.46 -2.14
N PRO A 112 4.72 12.61 -2.81
CA PRO A 112 3.49 13.03 -3.50
C PRO A 112 2.29 13.09 -2.55
N CYS A 113 2.46 13.76 -1.42
CA CYS A 113 1.40 14.02 -0.46
C CYS A 113 1.53 15.47 0.03
N SER A 114 0.42 16.05 0.47
CA SER A 114 0.38 17.35 1.14
C SER A 114 -0.63 17.34 2.30
N SER A 115 -1.09 16.15 2.70
CA SER A 115 -2.00 16.00 3.82
C SER A 115 -1.31 16.40 5.12
N LYS A 116 -2.05 17.14 5.94
CA LYS A 116 -1.72 17.52 7.32
C LYS A 116 -2.62 16.82 8.32
N GLU A 117 -3.22 15.70 7.94
CA GLU A 117 -4.03 14.89 8.86
C GLU A 117 -3.12 14.34 9.96
N GLU A 118 -3.52 14.49 11.22
CA GLU A 118 -2.73 14.12 12.40
C GLU A 118 -3.03 12.69 12.86
N ASP A 119 -4.19 12.17 12.50
CA ASP A 119 -4.58 10.80 12.79
C ASP A 119 -4.14 9.85 11.65
N ASP A 120 -3.19 8.97 11.97
CA ASP A 120 -2.64 7.97 11.06
C ASP A 120 -3.70 6.98 10.56
N ASP A 121 -4.63 6.56 11.43
CA ASP A 121 -5.71 5.63 11.07
C ASP A 121 -6.68 6.32 10.13
N ARG A 122 -7.01 7.57 10.43
CA ARG A 122 -7.83 8.40 9.55
C ARG A 122 -7.18 8.61 8.19
N THR A 123 -5.87 8.84 8.17
CA THR A 123 -5.10 8.97 6.93
C THR A 123 -5.18 7.71 6.09
N ARG A 124 -5.07 6.52 6.70
CA ARG A 124 -5.17 5.23 5.99
C ARG A 124 -6.57 4.95 5.47
N GLU A 125 -7.58 5.33 6.24
CA GLU A 125 -8.99 5.20 5.87
C GLU A 125 -9.34 6.08 4.67
N ILE A 126 -8.96 7.37 4.72
CA ILE A 126 -9.28 8.33 3.66
C ILE A 126 -8.41 8.10 2.42
N CYS A 127 -7.09 7.97 2.58
CA CYS A 127 -6.15 8.04 1.46
C CYS A 127 -5.01 7.03 1.56
N GLY A 128 -4.99 6.07 0.65
CA GLY A 128 -3.89 5.11 0.55
C GLY A 128 -2.51 5.76 0.36
N TYR A 129 -2.45 6.92 -0.29
CA TYR A 129 -1.21 7.67 -0.56
C TYR A 129 -0.83 8.68 0.52
N GLY A 130 -1.56 8.73 1.64
CA GLY A 130 -1.30 9.66 2.73
C GLY A 130 0.00 9.38 3.48
N CYS A 131 0.79 10.42 3.74
CA CYS A 131 1.90 10.36 4.69
C CYS A 131 1.35 10.30 6.11
N ILE A 132 1.95 9.45 6.94
CA ILE A 132 1.56 9.22 8.35
C ILE A 132 2.59 9.79 9.33
N ALA A 133 3.42 10.74 8.87
CA ALA A 133 4.43 11.42 9.68
C ALA A 133 5.39 10.57 10.55
N CYS A 134 5.52 9.25 10.33
CA CYS A 134 6.21 8.34 11.26
C CYS A 134 7.73 8.58 11.45
N GLY A 135 8.33 9.44 10.62
CA GLY A 135 9.74 9.85 10.73
C GLY A 135 10.78 8.82 10.29
N ASP A 136 10.39 7.65 9.76
CA ASP A 136 11.37 6.65 9.29
C ASP A 136 12.26 7.19 8.16
N CYS A 137 11.68 7.98 7.26
CA CYS A 137 12.43 8.63 6.18
C CYS A 137 13.43 9.68 6.68
N VAL A 138 13.08 10.40 7.75
CA VAL A 138 13.97 11.36 8.43
C VAL A 138 15.16 10.63 9.02
N ARG A 139 14.90 9.59 9.83
CA ARG A 139 15.97 8.78 10.46
C ARG A 139 16.87 8.09 9.44
N ALA A 140 16.33 7.74 8.29
CA ALA A 140 17.07 7.05 7.24
C ALA A 140 17.90 7.97 6.34
N CYS A 141 17.66 9.29 6.36
CA CYS A 141 18.33 10.21 5.46
C CYS A 141 19.74 10.54 5.96
N PRO A 142 20.82 10.14 5.24
CA PRO A 142 22.18 10.40 5.69
C PRO A 142 22.57 11.88 5.65
N GLU A 143 21.94 12.66 4.75
CA GLU A 143 22.24 14.09 4.55
C GLU A 143 21.37 15.03 5.40
N GLY A 144 20.44 14.49 6.19
CA GLY A 144 19.47 15.32 6.93
C GLY A 144 18.59 16.17 5.99
N ALA A 145 18.30 15.66 4.79
CA ALA A 145 17.52 16.34 3.76
C ALA A 145 16.01 16.12 3.89
N VAL A 146 15.55 15.30 4.84
CA VAL A 146 14.13 14.98 5.04
C VAL A 146 13.72 15.36 6.44
N ASP A 147 12.61 16.09 6.58
CA ASP A 147 12.04 16.52 7.86
C ASP A 147 10.53 16.22 7.92
N ILE A 148 9.96 16.25 9.12
CA ILE A 148 8.50 16.27 9.33
C ILE A 148 8.08 17.71 9.65
N ILE A 149 7.23 18.30 8.80
CA ILE A 149 6.67 19.64 8.96
C ILE A 149 5.15 19.52 8.80
N ASP A 150 4.37 20.06 9.74
CA ASP A 150 2.91 20.01 9.74
C ASP A 150 2.34 18.58 9.54
N ASN A 151 2.86 17.61 10.31
CA ASN A 151 2.53 16.19 10.20
C ASN A 151 2.75 15.58 8.80
N HIS A 152 3.73 16.10 8.07
CA HIS A 152 4.00 15.68 6.70
C HIS A 152 5.50 15.65 6.41
N ALA A 153 5.97 14.63 5.70
CA ALA A 153 7.38 14.52 5.32
C ALA A 153 7.73 15.48 4.17
N VAL A 154 8.79 16.27 4.31
CA VAL A 154 9.25 17.26 3.32
C VAL A 154 10.72 17.02 2.99
N ILE A 155 11.08 17.21 1.72
CA ILE A 155 12.46 17.10 1.24
C ILE A 155 13.03 18.51 1.04
N ASP A 156 14.19 18.77 1.62
CA ASP A 156 15.10 19.87 1.31
C ASP A 156 15.99 19.45 0.13
N TYR A 157 15.68 19.95 -1.07
CA TYR A 157 16.41 19.55 -2.27
C TYR A 157 17.83 20.12 -2.35
N ASP A 158 18.17 21.14 -1.56
CA ASP A 158 19.55 21.65 -1.51
C ASP A 158 20.50 20.69 -0.78
N LYS A 159 19.94 19.81 0.07
CA LYS A 159 20.70 18.76 0.78
C LYS A 159 20.53 17.37 0.17
N CYS A 160 19.48 17.15 -0.63
CA CYS A 160 19.13 15.83 -1.12
C CYS A 160 20.11 15.37 -2.21
N VAL A 161 20.76 14.22 -1.99
CA VAL A 161 21.70 13.61 -2.95
C VAL A 161 21.09 12.46 -3.76
N GLY A 162 19.79 12.21 -3.64
CA GLY A 162 19.11 11.17 -4.42
C GLY A 162 19.42 9.72 -4.03
N CYS A 163 19.85 9.47 -2.78
CA CYS A 163 20.31 8.14 -2.33
C CYS A 163 19.22 7.10 -2.04
N VAL A 164 17.95 7.39 -2.32
CA VAL A 164 16.76 6.51 -2.14
C VAL A 164 16.46 5.96 -0.74
N SER A 165 17.27 6.27 0.28
CA SER A 165 17.11 5.74 1.63
C SER A 165 15.73 6.06 2.23
N CYS A 166 15.22 7.27 2.00
CA CYS A 166 13.89 7.68 2.42
C CYS A 166 12.79 6.86 1.74
N THR A 167 12.95 6.57 0.43
CA THR A 167 11.99 5.77 -0.33
C THR A 167 11.93 4.34 0.17
N VAL A 168 13.08 3.69 0.37
CA VAL A 168 13.16 2.31 0.86
C VAL A 168 12.52 2.18 2.24
N LYS A 169 12.80 3.11 3.16
CA LYS A 169 12.31 3.06 4.55
C LYS A 169 10.89 3.57 4.74
N CYS A 170 10.25 4.15 3.71
CA CYS A 170 8.87 4.60 3.80
C CYS A 170 7.90 3.42 4.04
N LYS A 171 7.33 3.30 5.25
CA LYS A 171 6.34 2.26 5.60
C LYS A 171 5.10 2.26 4.71
N LYS A 172 4.67 3.44 4.26
CA LYS A 172 3.51 3.61 3.36
C LYS A 172 3.86 3.35 1.89
N LYS A 173 5.15 3.28 1.54
CA LYS A 173 5.65 3.13 0.17
C LYS A 173 5.09 4.18 -0.80
N ILE A 174 5.01 5.43 -0.33
CA ILE A 174 4.45 6.56 -1.10
C ILE A 174 5.50 7.49 -1.68
N ILE A 175 6.72 7.49 -1.13
CA ILE A 175 7.82 8.29 -1.69
C ILE A 175 8.19 7.65 -3.03
N VAL A 176 8.31 8.46 -4.07
CA VAL A 176 8.60 8.03 -5.43
C VAL A 176 10.07 8.27 -5.71
N ASP A 177 10.72 7.30 -6.34
CA ASP A 177 12.04 7.46 -6.95
C ASP A 177 11.90 7.29 -8.47
N THR A 178 12.55 8.16 -9.26
CA THR A 178 12.49 8.10 -10.73
C THR A 178 13.72 7.48 -11.38
N LEU A 179 14.76 7.14 -10.63
CA LEU A 179 16.00 6.57 -11.16
C LEU A 179 16.10 5.05 -10.97
N HIS A 180 15.54 4.52 -9.89
CA HIS A 180 15.69 3.14 -9.49
C HIS A 180 14.35 2.42 -9.48
N ASP A 181 14.34 1.18 -9.98
CA ASP A 181 13.19 0.30 -9.84
C ASP A 181 13.18 -0.35 -8.45
N LEU A 182 12.52 0.33 -7.51
CA LEU A 182 12.38 -0.14 -6.14
C LEU A 182 11.26 -1.18 -5.99
N THR A 183 10.51 -1.50 -7.06
CA THR A 183 9.47 -2.54 -7.00
C THR A 183 10.08 -3.93 -6.80
N ALA A 184 11.36 -4.10 -7.14
CA ALA A 184 12.10 -5.32 -6.88
C ALA A 184 12.52 -5.46 -5.40
N LEU A 185 12.73 -4.36 -4.68
CA LEU A 185 13.27 -4.37 -3.30
C LEU A 185 12.16 -4.58 -2.27
N LYS A 186 11.90 -5.85 -1.93
CA LYS A 186 10.90 -6.25 -0.93
C LYS A 186 11.54 -7.06 0.17
N GLU A 187 11.48 -6.54 1.39
CA GLU A 187 11.88 -7.29 2.58
C GLU A 187 10.75 -8.23 3.03
N LYS A 188 9.52 -7.71 3.07
CA LYS A 188 8.34 -8.43 3.55
C LYS A 188 7.13 -8.20 2.65
N VAL A 189 6.31 -9.24 2.48
CA VAL A 189 5.04 -9.22 1.75
C VAL A 189 3.89 -9.63 2.66
N ALA A 190 2.67 -9.27 2.27
CA ALA A 190 1.48 -9.61 3.03
C ALA A 190 1.15 -11.12 2.86
N PHE A 191 0.71 -11.74 3.94
CA PHE A 191 0.23 -13.12 3.97
C PHE A 191 -1.10 -13.18 4.72
N VAL A 192 -2.09 -13.84 4.12
CA VAL A 192 -3.42 -13.99 4.71
C VAL A 192 -3.45 -15.28 5.53
N ARG A 193 -3.61 -15.14 6.85
CA ARG A 193 -3.80 -16.24 7.80
C ARG A 193 -5.24 -16.77 7.75
N CYS A 194 -5.64 -17.26 6.58
CA CYS A 194 -6.85 -18.07 6.39
C CYS A 194 -6.76 -18.88 5.09
N SER A 195 -7.30 -20.10 5.11
CA SER A 195 -7.53 -20.94 3.92
C SER A 195 -8.93 -21.56 3.90
N GLY A 196 -9.85 -21.03 4.73
CA GLY A 196 -11.18 -21.59 5.03
C GLY A 196 -12.16 -21.66 3.86
N GLY A 197 -11.85 -21.01 2.74
CA GLY A 197 -12.67 -21.05 1.53
C GLY A 197 -13.95 -20.23 1.63
N TYR A 198 -15.00 -20.66 0.91
CA TYR A 198 -16.13 -19.80 0.55
C TYR A 198 -17.31 -19.79 1.52
N LYS A 199 -17.38 -20.70 2.51
CA LYS A 199 -18.58 -20.84 3.37
C LYS A 199 -18.98 -19.52 4.05
N PRO A 200 -18.08 -18.78 4.73
CA PRO A 200 -18.44 -17.50 5.33
C PRO A 200 -18.81 -16.45 4.28
N ASN A 201 -18.02 -16.34 3.21
CA ASN A 201 -18.24 -15.38 2.14
C ASN A 201 -19.64 -15.48 1.53
N LYS A 202 -20.02 -16.69 1.11
CA LYS A 202 -21.35 -16.95 0.54
C LYS A 202 -22.45 -16.57 1.53
N LYS A 203 -22.32 -16.95 2.80
CA LYS A 203 -23.34 -16.68 3.80
C LYS A 203 -23.50 -15.18 4.07
N TYR A 204 -22.39 -14.46 4.17
CA TYR A 204 -22.43 -13.01 4.42
C TYR A 204 -23.02 -12.25 3.23
N GLN A 205 -22.76 -12.68 2.00
CA GLN A 205 -23.41 -12.14 0.80
C GLN A 205 -24.92 -12.42 0.79
N GLU A 206 -25.36 -13.62 1.18
CA GLU A 206 -26.79 -13.95 1.32
C GLU A 206 -27.50 -13.08 2.38
N LEU A 207 -26.77 -12.61 3.39
CA LEU A 207 -27.25 -11.69 4.41
C LEU A 207 -27.19 -10.20 3.97
N GLY A 208 -26.66 -9.92 2.78
CA GLY A 208 -26.57 -8.58 2.20
C GLY A 208 -25.37 -7.74 2.65
N TYR A 209 -24.32 -8.36 3.18
CA TYR A 209 -23.10 -7.66 3.56
C TYR A 209 -22.08 -7.61 2.41
N GLU A 210 -21.51 -6.43 2.19
CA GLU A 210 -20.44 -6.19 1.20
C GLU A 210 -19.14 -5.68 1.86
N ASP A 211 -19.16 -5.43 3.17
CA ASP A 211 -18.04 -4.88 3.94
C ASP A 211 -17.65 -5.80 5.11
N CYS A 212 -16.34 -6.04 5.26
CA CYS A 212 -15.81 -6.90 6.31
C CYS A 212 -16.07 -6.35 7.72
N CYS A 213 -15.98 -5.04 7.93
CA CYS A 213 -16.17 -4.40 9.23
C CYS A 213 -17.64 -4.45 9.62
N ASP A 214 -18.54 -4.16 8.68
CA ASP A 214 -19.98 -4.24 8.91
C ASP A 214 -20.41 -5.62 9.35
N VAL A 215 -19.97 -6.68 8.65
CA VAL A 215 -20.35 -8.04 9.03
C VAL A 215 -19.73 -8.46 10.37
N VAL A 216 -18.49 -8.05 10.67
CA VAL A 216 -17.85 -8.36 11.95
C VAL A 216 -18.56 -7.70 13.12
N ASN A 217 -19.11 -6.51 12.92
CA ASN A 217 -19.81 -5.77 13.98
C ASN A 217 -21.26 -6.22 14.19
N ASN A 218 -21.91 -6.80 13.17
CA ASN A 218 -23.34 -7.05 13.19
C ASN A 218 -23.74 -8.54 13.13
N VAL A 219 -22.80 -9.44 12.84
CA VAL A 219 -23.09 -10.87 12.69
C VAL A 219 -22.21 -11.69 13.63
N ASN A 220 -22.85 -12.55 14.42
CA ASN A 220 -22.16 -13.60 15.15
C ASN A 220 -22.01 -14.84 14.23
N PRO A 221 -20.79 -15.23 13.84
CA PRO A 221 -20.58 -16.36 12.92
C PRO A 221 -21.12 -17.69 13.46
N LYS A 222 -21.19 -17.85 14.79
CA LYS A 222 -21.70 -19.07 15.43
C LYS A 222 -23.17 -19.33 15.13
N ASP A 223 -23.96 -18.29 14.87
CA ASP A 223 -25.40 -18.43 14.57
C ASP A 223 -25.64 -19.10 13.19
N TYR A 224 -24.58 -19.26 12.40
CA TYR A 224 -24.61 -19.82 11.05
C TYR A 224 -23.60 -20.97 10.86
N ASP A 225 -23.09 -21.56 11.95
CA ASP A 225 -22.08 -22.63 11.91
C ASP A 225 -20.80 -22.23 11.14
N LEU A 226 -20.35 -20.99 11.32
CA LEU A 226 -19.16 -20.45 10.66
C LEU A 226 -17.99 -20.28 11.63
N CYS A 227 -16.78 -20.38 11.07
CA CYS A 227 -15.54 -20.06 11.78
C CYS A 227 -15.55 -18.60 12.25
N THR A 228 -15.27 -18.38 13.54
CA THR A 228 -15.26 -17.03 14.15
C THR A 228 -13.99 -16.24 13.85
N THR A 229 -12.91 -16.93 13.49
CA THR A 229 -11.59 -16.31 13.23
C THR A 229 -11.37 -15.99 11.75
N GLY A 230 -11.85 -16.85 10.85
CA GLY A 230 -11.47 -16.85 9.43
C GLY A 230 -11.89 -15.62 8.62
N CYS A 231 -11.36 -15.56 7.39
CA CYS A 231 -11.65 -14.49 6.44
C CYS A 231 -13.16 -14.43 6.14
N THR A 232 -13.70 -13.22 6.07
CA THR A 232 -15.09 -13.00 5.65
C THR A 232 -15.24 -13.10 4.13
N GLY A 233 -14.16 -12.92 3.37
CA GLY A 233 -14.17 -12.90 1.91
C GLY A 233 -14.82 -11.68 1.28
N LEU A 234 -15.12 -10.60 2.03
CA LEU A 234 -15.81 -9.42 1.49
C LEU A 234 -14.87 -8.36 0.88
N GLY A 235 -13.55 -8.54 0.98
CA GLY A 235 -12.59 -7.80 0.14
C GLY A 235 -12.20 -6.38 0.62
N ASN A 236 -12.36 -6.01 1.90
CA ASN A 236 -11.82 -4.72 2.39
C ASN A 236 -10.32 -4.56 2.08
N CYS A 237 -9.55 -5.64 2.26
CA CYS A 237 -8.13 -5.67 1.92
C CYS A 237 -7.84 -5.50 0.42
N THR A 238 -8.74 -5.93 -0.47
CA THR A 238 -8.58 -5.77 -1.92
C THR A 238 -8.84 -4.32 -2.31
N ARG A 239 -9.87 -3.68 -1.72
CA ARG A 239 -10.21 -2.27 -1.96
C ARG A 239 -9.08 -1.30 -1.59
N VAL A 240 -8.35 -1.57 -0.51
CA VAL A 240 -7.23 -0.69 -0.07
C VAL A 240 -5.91 -0.98 -0.79
N CYS A 241 -5.81 -2.06 -1.58
CA CYS A 241 -4.58 -2.46 -2.22
C CYS A 241 -4.32 -1.65 -3.49
N ARG A 242 -3.39 -0.68 -3.41
CA ARG A 242 -3.02 0.18 -4.56
C ARG A 242 -2.16 -0.49 -5.63
N TYR A 243 -1.69 -1.69 -5.35
CA TYR A 243 -0.76 -2.43 -6.19
C TYR A 243 -1.43 -3.62 -6.86
N ASP A 244 -2.76 -3.77 -6.70
CA ASP A 244 -3.51 -4.90 -7.27
C ASP A 244 -2.94 -6.26 -6.84
N ALA A 245 -2.41 -6.31 -5.60
CA ALA A 245 -1.68 -7.45 -5.07
C ALA A 245 -2.57 -8.38 -4.24
N ILE A 246 -3.85 -8.08 -4.04
CA ILE A 246 -4.74 -8.89 -3.19
C ILE A 246 -6.09 -9.05 -3.87
N HIS A 247 -6.52 -10.30 -4.00
CA HIS A 247 -7.83 -10.66 -4.57
C HIS A 247 -8.54 -11.69 -3.68
N VAL A 248 -9.87 -11.67 -3.66
CA VAL A 248 -10.63 -12.75 -3.04
C VAL A 248 -10.80 -13.88 -4.07
N VAL A 249 -10.24 -15.05 -3.76
CA VAL A 249 -10.34 -16.27 -4.57
C VAL A 249 -11.03 -17.32 -3.70
N ASP A 250 -12.11 -17.92 -4.21
CA ASP A 250 -12.93 -18.91 -3.48
C ASP A 250 -13.32 -18.45 -2.06
N GLY A 251 -13.66 -17.16 -1.92
CA GLY A 251 -14.10 -16.55 -0.67
C GLY A 251 -13.01 -16.29 0.37
N THR A 252 -11.73 -16.45 0.04
CA THR A 252 -10.60 -16.07 0.89
C THR A 252 -9.67 -15.10 0.16
N ALA A 253 -9.15 -14.10 0.87
CA ALA A 253 -8.16 -13.19 0.28
C ALA A 253 -6.84 -13.92 0.03
N ILE A 254 -6.27 -13.75 -1.16
CA ILE A 254 -4.99 -14.29 -1.61
C ILE A 254 -4.10 -13.13 -2.04
N VAL A 255 -2.83 -13.16 -1.64
CA VAL A 255 -1.84 -12.13 -1.98
C VAL A 255 -0.96 -12.62 -3.12
N ASP A 256 -0.79 -11.77 -4.12
CA ASP A 256 0.26 -11.84 -5.12
C ASP A 256 1.53 -11.18 -4.55
N PRO A 257 2.56 -11.97 -4.19
CA PRO A 257 3.79 -11.43 -3.60
C PRO A 257 4.62 -10.62 -4.60
N ASP A 258 4.45 -10.82 -5.91
CA ASP A 258 5.16 -10.10 -6.97
C ASP A 258 4.63 -8.68 -7.18
N LYS A 259 3.38 -8.43 -6.79
CA LYS A 259 2.81 -7.08 -6.76
C LYS A 259 2.87 -6.42 -5.39
N CYS A 260 2.94 -7.21 -4.31
CA CYS A 260 2.95 -6.67 -2.96
C CYS A 260 4.24 -5.91 -2.65
N VAL A 261 4.15 -4.65 -2.22
CA VAL A 261 5.32 -3.84 -1.82
C VAL A 261 5.50 -3.71 -0.29
N GLY A 262 4.65 -4.39 0.48
CA GLY A 262 4.70 -4.37 1.94
C GLY A 262 4.28 -3.06 2.62
N CYS A 263 3.36 -2.29 2.02
CA CYS A 263 2.85 -1.02 2.59
C CYS A 263 1.95 -1.18 3.83
N LYS A 264 1.53 -2.42 4.12
CA LYS A 264 0.68 -2.84 5.25
C LYS A 264 -0.76 -2.32 5.28
N ASP A 265 -1.24 -1.58 4.30
CA ASP A 265 -2.61 -1.01 4.36
C ASP A 265 -3.70 -2.09 4.47
N CYS A 266 -3.50 -3.24 3.83
CA CYS A 266 -4.38 -4.39 3.97
C CYS A 266 -4.45 -4.96 5.40
N THR A 267 -3.36 -4.84 6.18
CA THR A 267 -3.31 -5.31 7.57
C THR A 267 -4.25 -4.50 8.45
N TYR A 268 -4.28 -3.17 8.27
CA TYR A 268 -5.19 -2.27 8.99
C TYR A 268 -6.64 -2.38 8.49
N ALA A 269 -6.84 -2.65 7.20
CA ALA A 269 -8.18 -2.82 6.64
C ALA A 269 -8.86 -4.16 7.00
N CYS A 270 -8.14 -5.08 7.64
CA CYS A 270 -8.68 -6.39 8.01
C CYS A 270 -9.24 -6.36 9.45
N PRO A 271 -10.57 -6.31 9.65
CA PRO A 271 -11.16 -6.27 11.00
C PRO A 271 -10.97 -7.58 11.80
N LYS A 272 -10.55 -8.66 11.13
CA LYS A 272 -10.21 -9.94 11.75
C LYS A 272 -8.72 -10.07 12.10
N GLY A 273 -7.88 -9.11 11.71
CA GLY A 273 -6.43 -9.15 11.98
C GLY A 273 -5.70 -10.32 11.30
N LEU A 274 -6.20 -10.81 10.16
CA LEU A 274 -5.68 -12.03 9.52
C LEU A 274 -4.47 -11.80 8.62
N ILE A 275 -4.18 -10.55 8.25
CA ILE A 275 -3.11 -10.27 7.29
C ILE A 275 -1.86 -9.87 8.07
N THR A 276 -0.81 -10.66 7.91
CA THR A 276 0.49 -10.43 8.54
C THR A 276 1.56 -10.16 7.47
N MET A 277 2.70 -9.62 7.89
CA MET A 277 3.85 -9.40 7.02
C MET A 277 4.88 -10.51 7.25
N VAL A 278 5.22 -11.24 6.18
CA VAL A 278 6.20 -12.32 6.19
C VAL A 278 7.37 -11.97 5.27
N PRO A 279 8.57 -12.52 5.48
CA PRO A 279 9.70 -12.33 4.57
C PRO A 279 9.34 -12.64 3.11
N TYR A 280 9.91 -11.89 2.18
CA TYR A 280 9.82 -12.16 0.75
C TYR A 280 10.80 -13.28 0.35
N GLY A 281 10.56 -14.48 0.89
CA GLY A 281 11.30 -15.69 0.60
C GLY A 281 10.32 -16.86 0.56
N GLY A 282 10.45 -17.72 -0.45
CA GLY A 282 9.59 -18.89 -0.64
C GLY A 282 9.69 -19.77 0.58
N THR A 283 8.65 -19.74 1.40
CA THR A 283 8.63 -20.41 2.71
C THR A 283 7.30 -21.12 2.88
N LYS A 284 7.32 -22.12 3.75
CA LYS A 284 6.11 -22.80 4.17
C LYS A 284 5.43 -21.97 5.24
N LEU A 285 4.13 -21.75 5.11
CA LEU A 285 3.34 -21.00 6.06
C LEU A 285 2.08 -21.77 6.44
N VAL A 286 1.67 -21.63 7.69
CA VAL A 286 0.38 -22.14 8.18
C VAL A 286 -0.63 -21.01 8.13
N PRO A 287 -1.63 -21.05 7.21
CA PRO A 287 -2.65 -20.01 7.13
C PRO A 287 -3.66 -20.10 8.27
N CYS A 288 -3.87 -21.24 8.92
CA CYS A 288 -4.89 -21.28 9.98
C CYS A 288 -4.46 -20.44 11.20
N SER A 289 -5.28 -19.46 11.58
CA SER A 289 -5.10 -18.60 12.77
C SER A 289 -6.08 -18.92 13.90
N SER A 290 -6.94 -19.93 13.72
CA SER A 290 -7.98 -20.25 14.70
C SER A 290 -7.40 -20.94 15.93
N THR A 291 -7.69 -20.37 17.09
CA THR A 291 -7.31 -20.89 18.40
C THR A 291 -8.42 -21.74 19.05
N ALA A 292 -9.51 -22.01 18.33
CA ALA A 292 -10.57 -22.91 18.80
C ALA A 292 -10.06 -24.36 18.92
N ASP A 293 -10.75 -25.18 19.71
CA ASP A 293 -10.46 -26.60 19.83
C ASP A 293 -10.71 -27.35 18.51
N TYR A 294 -10.10 -28.52 18.36
CA TYR A 294 -10.13 -29.26 17.10
C TYR A 294 -11.56 -29.60 16.68
N GLU A 295 -12.38 -30.09 17.61
CA GLU A 295 -13.76 -30.52 17.37
C GLU A 295 -14.59 -29.36 16.81
N ASP A 296 -14.46 -28.18 17.41
CA ASP A 296 -15.15 -26.96 16.99
C ASP A 296 -14.66 -26.50 15.61
N LYS A 297 -13.36 -26.54 15.35
CA LYS A 297 -12.78 -26.19 14.04
C LYS A 297 -13.26 -27.14 12.94
N ALA A 298 -13.21 -28.44 13.20
CA ALA A 298 -13.57 -29.48 12.25
C ALA A 298 -15.06 -29.46 11.90
N ALA A 299 -15.93 -28.98 12.82
CA ALA A 299 -17.35 -28.81 12.56
C ALA A 299 -17.64 -27.75 11.48
N VAL A 300 -16.81 -26.71 11.38
CA VAL A 300 -17.08 -25.53 10.53
C VAL A 300 -16.08 -25.32 9.40
N CYS A 301 -14.87 -25.89 9.50
CA CYS A 301 -13.74 -25.61 8.60
C CYS A 301 -13.02 -26.89 8.15
N ASP A 302 -12.97 -27.10 6.84
CA ASP A 302 -12.31 -28.26 6.23
C ASP A 302 -10.79 -28.08 6.07
N SER A 303 -10.28 -26.85 6.18
CA SER A 303 -8.87 -26.52 5.95
C SER A 303 -8.17 -25.94 7.18
N GLY A 304 -8.73 -26.17 8.37
CA GLY A 304 -8.14 -25.73 9.65
C GLY A 304 -6.99 -26.62 10.12
N CYS A 305 -6.01 -26.02 10.80
CA CYS A 305 -5.00 -26.77 11.55
C CYS A 305 -5.67 -27.47 12.74
N ILE A 306 -5.35 -28.75 12.92
CA ILE A 306 -5.92 -29.61 13.98
C ILE A 306 -5.00 -29.78 15.18
N ALA A 307 -3.86 -29.09 15.20
CA ALA A 307 -2.86 -29.17 16.27
C ALA A 307 -2.38 -30.60 16.59
N CYS A 308 -2.21 -31.46 15.58
CA CYS A 308 -1.69 -32.82 15.77
C CYS A 308 -0.17 -32.88 16.00
N GLU A 309 0.54 -31.76 15.87
CA GLU A 309 2.00 -31.64 16.05
C GLU A 309 2.87 -32.45 15.09
N ASP A 310 2.30 -33.19 14.12
CA ASP A 310 3.08 -33.98 13.16
C ASP A 310 4.12 -33.15 12.39
N CYS A 311 3.77 -31.92 12.00
CA CYS A 311 4.70 -31.02 11.32
C CYS A 311 5.81 -30.50 12.24
N VAL A 312 5.51 -30.29 13.54
CA VAL A 312 6.49 -29.87 14.55
C VAL A 312 7.49 -31.01 14.78
N ASN A 313 6.99 -32.21 15.07
CA ASN A 313 7.81 -33.37 15.41
C ASN A 313 8.67 -33.90 14.25
N ASN A 314 8.40 -33.47 13.01
CA ASN A 314 9.13 -33.90 11.81
C ASN A 314 9.81 -32.74 11.08
N CYS A 315 9.84 -31.54 11.66
CA CYS A 315 10.63 -30.46 11.09
C CYS A 315 12.12 -30.74 11.35
N PRO A 316 12.97 -30.90 10.32
CA PRO A 316 14.38 -31.25 10.52
C PRO A 316 15.19 -30.12 11.18
N ASN A 317 14.70 -28.89 11.11
CA ASN A 317 15.43 -27.68 11.54
C ASN A 317 14.67 -26.90 12.64
N ASP A 318 13.70 -27.52 13.29
CA ASP A 318 12.90 -26.91 14.38
C ASP A 318 12.22 -25.57 14.03
N ALA A 319 11.97 -25.33 12.74
CA ALA A 319 11.34 -24.11 12.23
C ALA A 319 9.83 -24.05 12.52
N ILE A 320 9.23 -25.06 13.15
CA ILE A 320 7.78 -25.13 13.37
C ILE A 320 7.51 -25.30 14.86
N TYR A 321 6.63 -24.46 15.40
CA TYR A 321 6.20 -24.52 16.80
C TYR A 321 4.69 -24.42 16.90
N MET A 322 4.15 -24.74 18.08
CA MET A 322 2.72 -24.58 18.37
C MET A 322 2.45 -23.22 19.00
N ASP A 323 1.53 -22.47 18.41
CA ASP A 323 0.93 -21.27 18.99
C ASP A 323 -0.52 -21.60 19.39
N GLU A 324 -0.72 -21.81 20.68
CA GLU A 324 -1.97 -22.29 21.27
C GLU A 324 -2.50 -23.57 20.57
N LYS A 325 -3.48 -23.41 19.66
CA LYS A 325 -4.18 -24.52 18.98
C LYS A 325 -3.88 -24.58 17.48
N HIS A 326 -2.78 -23.99 17.01
CA HIS A 326 -2.35 -24.12 15.63
C HIS A 326 -0.82 -24.11 15.50
N ALA A 327 -0.29 -24.73 14.45
CA ALA A 327 1.13 -24.68 14.15
C ALA A 327 1.49 -23.34 13.51
N VAL A 328 2.71 -22.86 13.75
CA VAL A 328 3.32 -21.69 13.12
C VAL A 328 4.67 -22.11 12.57
N VAL A 329 4.96 -21.68 11.34
CA VAL A 329 6.28 -21.85 10.73
C VAL A 329 7.03 -20.53 10.87
N ASP A 330 8.23 -20.59 11.43
CA ASP A 330 9.18 -19.49 11.41
C ASP A 330 9.84 -19.42 10.02
N PRO A 331 9.56 -18.38 9.22
CA PRO A 331 10.09 -18.26 7.87
C PRO A 331 11.59 -17.91 7.84
N GLU A 332 12.19 -17.48 8.96
CA GLU A 332 13.62 -17.16 9.04
C GLU A 332 14.46 -18.43 9.25
N ILE A 333 13.87 -19.48 9.82
CA ILE A 333 14.52 -20.79 10.05
C ILE A 333 14.14 -21.81 8.96
N CYS A 334 13.00 -21.63 8.28
CA CYS A 334 12.50 -22.57 7.28
C CYS A 334 13.43 -22.67 6.06
N GLU A 335 13.92 -23.89 5.77
CA GLU A 335 14.75 -24.20 4.58
C GLU A 335 13.94 -24.74 3.38
N ASP A 336 12.61 -24.58 3.39
CA ASP A 336 11.72 -25.00 2.29
C ASP A 336 11.83 -26.49 1.87
N CYS A 337 12.12 -27.38 2.82
CA CYS A 337 12.38 -28.81 2.56
C CYS A 337 11.14 -29.69 2.27
N ASN A 338 9.94 -29.10 2.19
CA ASN A 338 8.64 -29.77 1.95
C ASN A 338 8.16 -30.82 2.98
N MET A 339 8.98 -31.22 3.96
CA MET A 339 8.64 -32.26 4.94
C MET A 339 7.30 -32.03 5.63
N CYS A 340 7.06 -30.81 6.11
CA CYS A 340 5.84 -30.46 6.84
C CYS A 340 4.57 -30.57 5.97
N GLN A 341 4.65 -30.30 4.66
CA GLN A 341 3.53 -30.47 3.75
C GLN A 341 3.15 -31.93 3.54
N TYR A 342 4.14 -32.83 3.45
CA TYR A 342 3.88 -34.27 3.36
C TYR A 342 3.25 -34.85 4.63
N MET A 343 3.63 -34.32 5.81
CA MET A 343 3.07 -34.78 7.09
C MET A 343 1.69 -34.20 7.38
N CYS A 344 1.34 -33.06 6.79
CA CYS A 344 0.07 -32.40 7.06
C CYS A 344 -1.10 -33.11 6.36
N THR A 345 -1.75 -34.03 7.08
CA THR A 345 -2.95 -34.77 6.61
C THR A 345 -4.13 -33.88 6.19
N ARG A 346 -4.12 -32.62 6.61
CA ARG A 346 -5.14 -31.61 6.30
C ARG A 346 -4.73 -30.67 5.17
N TYR A 347 -3.51 -30.79 4.62
CA TYR A 347 -2.98 -29.95 3.55
C TYR A 347 -3.08 -28.44 3.84
N VAL A 348 -2.97 -28.08 5.12
CA VAL A 348 -3.10 -26.71 5.63
C VAL A 348 -1.88 -25.88 5.27
N ILE A 349 -0.68 -26.49 5.34
CA ILE A 349 0.59 -25.81 5.11
C ILE A 349 0.72 -25.44 3.63
N LYS A 350 0.82 -24.14 3.35
CA LYS A 350 0.94 -23.61 2.00
C LYS A 350 2.36 -23.14 1.74
N GLU A 351 2.77 -23.30 0.49
CA GLU A 351 3.99 -22.72 -0.02
C GLU A 351 3.67 -21.33 -0.55
N GLN A 352 4.47 -20.35 -0.13
CA GLN A 352 4.47 -19.05 -0.76
C GLN A 352 5.28 -19.13 -2.04
N VAL A 353 4.61 -19.03 -3.20
CA VAL A 353 5.30 -18.96 -4.49
C VAL A 353 6.01 -17.60 -4.55
N VAL A 354 7.34 -17.61 -4.59
CA VAL A 354 8.13 -16.42 -4.96
C VAL A 354 9.01 -16.77 -6.16
N PRO A 355 9.27 -15.84 -7.09
CA PRO A 355 10.16 -16.09 -8.20
C PRO A 355 11.59 -16.44 -7.74
N GLU A 356 12.22 -17.36 -8.46
CA GLU A 356 13.57 -17.89 -8.18
C GLU A 356 14.69 -16.82 -8.18
N SER A 357 14.39 -15.57 -8.62
CA SER A 357 15.38 -14.52 -8.88
C SER A 357 15.81 -13.65 -7.68
N ILE A 358 15.47 -14.01 -6.44
CA ILE A 358 15.69 -13.15 -5.25
C ILE A 358 17.06 -13.38 -4.58
N PHE A 359 17.84 -14.39 -4.98
CA PHE A 359 19.14 -14.68 -4.34
C PHE A 359 20.11 -13.47 -4.39
N LEU A 360 20.08 -12.67 -5.46
CA LEU A 360 20.93 -11.48 -5.61
C LEU A 360 20.49 -10.28 -4.75
N GLN A 361 19.25 -10.24 -4.26
CA GLN A 361 18.73 -9.13 -3.46
C GLN A 361 19.14 -9.21 -1.98
N ARG A 362 19.32 -10.42 -1.44
CA ARG A 362 19.78 -10.62 -0.06
C ARG A 362 21.22 -10.11 0.12
N GLU A 363 22.06 -10.36 -0.88
CA GLU A 363 23.45 -9.88 -0.92
C GLU A 363 23.50 -8.35 -1.09
N ALA A 364 22.64 -7.76 -1.94
CA ALA A 364 22.57 -6.32 -2.14
C ALA A 364 21.98 -5.53 -0.96
N LEU A 365 21.10 -6.17 -0.15
CA LEU A 365 20.52 -5.58 1.06
C LEU A 365 21.40 -5.74 2.30
N GLY A 366 22.55 -6.40 2.18
CA GLY A 366 23.48 -6.61 3.30
C GLY A 366 22.90 -7.48 4.43
N LEU A 367 21.88 -8.28 4.15
CA LEU A 367 21.29 -9.19 5.13
C LEU A 367 22.25 -10.36 5.33
N THR A 368 23.08 -10.29 6.38
CA THR A 368 23.86 -11.43 6.85
C THR A 368 22.96 -12.41 7.59
N GLU A 369 23.30 -13.71 7.58
CA GLU A 369 22.56 -14.73 8.33
C GLU A 369 22.42 -14.33 9.82
N GLY A 370 21.18 -14.09 10.27
CA GLY A 370 20.85 -13.89 11.68
C GLY A 370 20.51 -12.46 12.15
N GLU A 371 20.22 -11.51 11.24
CA GLU A 371 19.59 -10.20 11.54
C GLU A 371 18.24 -10.06 10.82
#